data_AF-A0A2V9ZKI2-F1
#
_entry.id   AF-A0A2V9ZKI2-F1
#
_cell.length_a   1.000
_cell.length_b   1.000
_cell.length_c   1.000
_cell.angle_alpha   90.00
_cell.angle_beta   90.00
_cell.angle_gamma   90.00
#
_symmetry.space_group_name_H-M   'P 1'
#
loop_
_entity.id
_entity.type
_entity.pdbx_description
1 polymer ?
#
loop_
_entity_poly.entity_id
_entity_poly.type
_entity_poly.pdbx_seq_one_letter_code
_entity_poly.pdbx_strand_id
1 'polypeptide(L)' 'MNRRIALLALWMLALAALPGGQLWAQAEKKDVPEPSIKVGDEAPDFTLVDQNGNKVTLSSFRGKKNVALAFYIFAFTGG' A
#
# COMPACT_ATOMS: atom_id res chain seq x y z
N MET A 1 0.02 -59.31 15.07
CA MET A 1 -0.17 -57.87 14.73
C MET A 1 0.83 -57.51 13.64
N ASN A 2 0.35 -57.25 12.43
CA ASN A 2 1.19 -57.30 11.23
C ASN A 2 1.92 -55.97 11.03
N ARG A 3 3.27 -55.99 11.01
CA ARG A 3 4.16 -54.82 10.91
C ARG A 3 3.86 -53.90 9.71
N ARG A 4 3.16 -54.42 8.69
CA ARG A 4 2.66 -53.68 7.52
C ARG A 4 1.50 -52.72 7.84
N ILE A 5 0.64 -53.09 8.80
CA ILE A 5 -0.48 -52.25 9.26
C ILE A 5 0.04 -51.06 10.07
N ALA A 6 1.09 -51.28 10.87
CA ALA A 6 1.76 -50.21 11.63
C ALA A 6 2.43 -49.17 10.72
N LEU A 7 3.04 -49.58 9.60
CA LEU A 7 3.66 -48.67 8.65
C LEU A 7 2.64 -47.85 7.84
N LEU A 8 1.49 -48.44 7.49
CA LEU A 8 0.40 -47.73 6.81
C LEU A 8 -0.32 -46.74 7.75
N ALA A 9 -0.49 -47.10 9.02
CA ALA A 9 -1.03 -46.19 10.03
C ALA A 9 -0.09 -45.01 10.31
N LEU A 10 1.23 -45.24 10.31
CA LEU A 10 2.23 -44.19 10.48
C LEU A 10 2.31 -43.24 9.28
N TRP A 11 2.05 -43.74 8.07
CA TRP A 11 2.00 -42.91 6.86
C TRP A 11 0.68 -42.11 6.76
N MET A 12 -0.45 -42.67 7.21
CA MET A 12 -1.70 -41.91 7.33
C MET A 12 -1.67 -40.84 8.42
N LEU A 13 -0.90 -41.04 9.50
CA LEU A 13 -0.69 -40.01 10.53
C LEU A 13 0.19 -38.85 10.02
N ALA A 14 1.10 -39.11 9.09
CA ALA A 14 1.95 -38.08 8.48
C ALA A 14 1.20 -37.22 7.43
N LEU A 15 0.12 -37.74 6.83
CA LEU A 15 -0.67 -37.01 5.82
C LEU A 15 -1.66 -36.00 6.43
N ALA A 16 -1.94 -36.09 7.73
CA ALA A 16 -2.84 -35.17 8.44
C ALA A 16 -2.13 -33.93 9.04
N ALA A 17 -0.82 -33.80 8.89
CA ALA A 17 -0.02 -32.72 9.49
C ALA A 17 0.70 -31.82 8.47
N LEU A 18 0.16 -31.68 7.25
CA LEU A 18 0.42 -30.50 6.46
C LEU A 18 -0.66 -29.47 6.81
N PRO A 19 -0.34 -28.39 7.55
CA PRO A 19 -1.15 -27.19 7.49
C PRO A 19 -0.94 -26.57 6.10
N GLY A 20 -1.42 -27.26 5.05
CA GLY A 20 -1.39 -26.86 3.65
C GLY A 20 -2.36 -25.73 3.31
N GLY A 21 -2.74 -24.92 4.31
CA GLY A 21 -3.63 -23.78 4.17
C GLY A 21 -3.07 -22.46 4.68
N GLN A 22 -1.85 -22.43 5.24
CA GLN A 22 -1.34 -21.22 5.91
C GLN A 22 0.10 -20.83 5.59
N LEU A 23 0.80 -21.58 4.73
CA LEU A 23 2.08 -21.15 4.19
C LEU A 23 1.83 -20.42 2.86
N TRP A 24 1.96 -19.08 2.93
CA TRP A 24 1.95 -18.11 1.82
C TRP A 24 0.60 -17.51 1.41
N ALA A 25 -0.21 -17.09 2.38
CA ALA A 25 -1.22 -16.04 2.12
C ALA A 25 -1.36 -15.05 3.26
N GLN A 26 -0.41 -15.00 4.20
CA GLN A 26 -0.23 -13.79 4.98
C GLN A 26 0.56 -12.83 4.09
N ALA A 27 -0.15 -12.20 3.15
CA ALA A 27 0.27 -10.92 2.64
C ALA A 27 0.57 -10.07 3.88
N GLU A 28 1.85 -9.77 4.12
CA GLU A 28 2.22 -8.71 5.06
C GLU A 28 1.31 -7.53 4.71
N LYS A 29 0.40 -7.16 5.62
CA LYS A 29 -0.12 -5.81 5.63
C LYS A 29 1.11 -4.94 5.90
N LYS A 30 1.83 -4.58 4.85
CA LYS A 30 2.78 -3.48 4.91
C LYS A 30 1.95 -2.31 5.40
N ASP A 31 2.35 -1.75 6.54
CA ASP A 31 1.79 -0.52 7.09
C ASP A 31 1.97 0.57 6.04
N VAL A 32 0.98 0.70 5.14
CA VAL A 32 0.90 1.83 4.24
C VAL A 32 0.59 3.00 5.17
N PRO A 33 1.49 4.00 5.29
CA PRO A 33 1.23 5.12 6.17
C PRO A 33 -0.12 5.73 5.77
N GLU A 34 -1.02 5.86 6.73
CA GLU A 34 -2.26 6.59 6.48
C GLU A 34 -1.87 8.00 6.00
N PRO A 35 -2.50 8.52 4.93
CA PRO A 35 -2.25 9.87 4.50
C PRO A 35 -2.58 10.82 5.65
N SER A 36 -1.57 11.54 6.13
CA SER A 36 -1.61 12.31 7.38
C SER A 36 -2.40 13.63 7.32
N ILE A 37 -3.24 13.82 6.30
CA ILE A 37 -3.98 15.06 6.04
C ILE A 37 -5.47 14.82 6.21
N LYS A 38 -6.12 15.65 7.02
CA LYS A 38 -7.57 15.61 7.30
C LYS A 38 -8.27 16.84 6.72
N VAL A 39 -9.59 16.74 6.56
CA VAL A 39 -10.41 17.88 6.12
C VAL A 39 -10.35 18.98 7.18
N GLY A 40 -10.08 20.20 6.73
CA GLY A 40 -9.92 21.37 7.60
C GLY A 40 -8.47 21.62 8.02
N ASP A 41 -7.56 20.67 7.80
CA ASP A 41 -6.14 20.90 8.03
C ASP A 41 -5.61 21.97 7.07
N GLU A 42 -4.64 22.73 7.56
CA GLU A 42 -3.90 23.63 6.71
C GLU A 42 -3.10 22.83 5.67
N ALA A 43 -3.27 23.15 4.38
CA ALA A 43 -2.51 22.50 3.32
C ALA A 43 -0.99 22.73 3.54
N PRO A 44 -0.16 21.67 3.50
CA PRO A 44 1.30 21.82 3.63
C PRO A 44 1.84 22.76 2.57
N ASP A 45 2.62 23.76 3.00
CA ASP A 45 3.18 24.72 2.05
C ASP A 45 4.42 24.16 1.36
N PHE A 46 4.52 24.43 0.07
CA PHE A 46 5.67 24.03 -0.74
C PHE A 46 5.88 25.02 -1.88
N THR A 47 7.11 25.05 -2.38
CA THR A 47 7.49 25.80 -3.58
C THR A 47 8.02 24.85 -4.63
N LEU A 48 7.43 24.87 -5.82
CA LEU A 48 7.88 24.09 -6.98
C LEU A 48 8.27 25.02 -8.13
N VAL A 49 8.93 24.45 -9.13
CA VAL A 49 9.23 25.13 -10.38
C VAL A 49 8.17 24.73 -11.41
N ASP A 50 7.56 25.71 -12.06
CA ASP A 50 6.59 25.47 -13.14
C ASP A 50 7.28 25.11 -14.47
N GLN A 51 6.49 24.84 -15.50
CA GLN A 51 6.99 24.49 -16.84
C GLN A 51 7.77 25.62 -17.54
N ASN A 52 7.69 26.85 -17.04
CA ASN A 52 8.40 28.03 -17.55
C ASN A 52 9.65 28.34 -16.71
N GLY A 53 9.97 27.56 -15.67
CA GLY A 53 11.09 27.81 -14.78
C GLY A 53 10.78 28.78 -13.62
N ASN A 54 9.52 29.24 -13.48
CA ASN A 54 9.16 30.14 -12.40
C ASN A 54 8.97 29.36 -11.09
N LYS A 55 9.37 29.97 -9.97
CA LYS A 55 9.05 29.45 -8.65
C LYS A 55 7.60 29.78 -8.29
N VAL A 56 6.83 28.76 -7.90
CA VAL A 56 5.43 28.87 -7.50
C VAL A 56 5.27 28.31 -6.09
N THR A 57 4.79 29.13 -5.16
CA THR A 57 4.53 28.75 -3.76
C THR A 57 3.03 28.57 -3.54
N LEU A 58 2.61 27.47 -2.92
CA LEU A 58 1.18 27.15 -2.71
C LEU A 58 0.47 28.22 -1.87
N SER A 59 1.08 28.67 -0.77
CA SER A 59 0.52 29.70 0.12
C SER A 59 0.26 31.05 -0.59
N SER A 60 0.92 31.32 -1.72
CA SER A 60 0.72 32.56 -2.48
C SER A 60 -0.69 32.73 -3.05
N PHE A 61 -1.46 31.64 -3.16
CA PHE A 61 -2.85 31.62 -3.62
C PHE A 61 -3.87 31.77 -2.49
N ARG A 62 -3.46 31.61 -1.22
CA ARG A 62 -4.36 31.66 -0.06
C ARG A 62 -5.10 33.00 0.02
N GLY A 63 -6.41 32.95 0.24
CA GLY A 63 -7.27 34.14 0.34
C GLY A 63 -7.54 34.85 -0.99
N LYS A 64 -6.99 34.38 -2.11
CA LYS A 64 -7.18 35.00 -3.44
C LYS A 64 -8.15 34.23 -4.33
N LYS A 65 -8.16 32.89 -4.23
CA LYS A 65 -9.04 32.00 -5.01
C LYS A 65 -9.06 30.59 -4.41
N ASN A 66 -10.05 29.81 -4.81
CA ASN A 66 -10.09 28.38 -4.53
C ASN A 66 -9.05 27.65 -5.40
N VAL A 67 -8.40 26.62 -4.84
CA VAL A 67 -7.32 25.86 -5.49
C VAL A 67 -7.60 24.37 -5.35
N ALA A 68 -7.40 23.61 -6.43
CA ALA A 68 -7.37 22.16 -6.43
C ALA A 68 -5.96 21.68 -6.81
N LEU A 69 -5.45 20.65 -6.11
CA LEU A 69 -4.12 20.07 -6.35
C LEU A 69 -4.27 18.61 -6.78
N ALA A 70 -3.60 18.24 -7.87
CA ALA A 70 -3.58 16.89 -8.40
C ALA A 70 -2.14 16.44 -8.66
N PHE A 71 -1.83 15.19 -8.30
CA PHE A 71 -0.54 14.56 -8.54
C PHE A 71 -0.69 13.48 -9.62
N TYR A 72 0.12 13.57 -10.67
CA TYR A 72 0.17 12.57 -11.74
C TYR A 72 1.54 11.89 -11.71
N ILE A 73 1.57 10.57 -11.85
CA ILE A 73 2.81 9.79 -11.78
C ILE A 73 3.67 9.99 -13.04
N PHE A 74 3.02 10.02 -14.21
CA PHE A 74 3.68 10.17 -15.50
C PHE A 74 2.94 11.16 -16.40
N ALA A 75 3.70 11.95 -17.14
CA ALA A 75 3.16 12.80 -18.20
C ALA A 75 2.50 11.94 -19.30
N PHE A 76 1.49 12.51 -19.97
CA PHE A 76 0.78 11.87 -21.09
C PHE A 76 0.09 10.53 -20.75
N THR A 77 -0.39 10.38 -19.52
CA THR A 77 -1.20 9.22 -19.09
C THR A 77 -2.66 9.62 -18.86
N GLY A 78 -3.56 8.64 -18.92
CA GLY A 78 -4.93 8.83 -18.45
C GLY A 78 -4.91 9.03 -16.93
N GLY A 79 -5.41 10.19 -16.50
CA GLY A 79 -5.58 10.54 -15.09
C GLY A 79 -6.73 9.81 -14.42
#